data_AF-A0A9E4DLN5-F1
#
_entry.id   AF-A0A9E4DLN5-F1
#
_cell.length_a   1.000
_cell.length_b   1.000
_cell.length_c   1.000
_cell.angle_alpha   90.00
_cell.angle_beta   90.00
_cell.angle_gamma   90.00
#
_symmetry.space_group_name_H-M   'P 1'
#
loop_
_entity.id
_entity.type
_entity.pdbx_description
1 polymer ?
#
loop_
_entity_poly.entity_id
_entity_poly.type
_entity_poly.pdbx_seq_one_letter_code
_entity_poly.pdbx_strand_id
1 'polypeptide(L)'
;MVPFGLTEQQFVTRYRRCLERASREFIDSLQRLFSLSVPSSVREAEVQIFLGEEVGLEVPSAWIYYQGENNRVDRSDQSIFPGRSMELSVNLEEMDEFDAEYFSSDAFPGTDLVANTIKAWLAECWWKAGGWSYPVPVKLWVHDGYGDGKPIELSEHR
;
A
#
# COMPACT_ATOMS: atom_id res chain seq x y z
N MET A 1 -24.47 -16.75 -2.35
CA MET A 1 -25.23 -15.65 -2.98
C MET A 1 -24.35 -14.42 -2.86
N VAL A 2 -24.28 -13.55 -3.86
CA VAL A 2 -23.45 -12.34 -3.76
C VAL A 2 -24.14 -11.34 -2.81
N PRO A 3 -23.45 -10.81 -1.77
CA PRO A 3 -24.08 -9.93 -0.78
C PRO A 3 -24.73 -8.72 -1.45
N PHE A 4 -26.00 -8.48 -1.12
CA PHE A 4 -26.83 -7.36 -1.59
C PHE A 4 -26.82 -7.05 -3.12
N GLY A 5 -26.35 -7.99 -3.95
CA GLY A 5 -26.40 -7.93 -5.42
C GLY A 5 -25.34 -7.07 -6.13
N LEU A 6 -24.32 -6.53 -5.45
CA LEU A 6 -23.21 -5.83 -6.13
C LEU A 6 -22.32 -6.81 -6.90
N THR A 7 -22.01 -6.52 -8.16
CA THR A 7 -20.99 -7.29 -8.89
C THR A 7 -19.58 -6.92 -8.40
N GLU A 8 -18.61 -7.82 -8.61
CA GLU A 8 -17.20 -7.56 -8.28
C GLU A 8 -16.69 -6.27 -8.93
N GLN A 9 -17.05 -6.03 -10.19
CA GLN A 9 -16.68 -4.82 -10.91
C GLN A 9 -17.28 -3.55 -10.28
N GLN A 10 -18.55 -3.60 -9.85
CA GLN A 10 -19.19 -2.46 -9.18
C GLN A 10 -18.55 -2.17 -7.84
N PHE A 11 -18.26 -3.22 -7.07
CA PHE A 11 -17.56 -3.14 -5.79
C PHE A 11 -16.18 -2.50 -5.95
N VAL A 12 -15.33 -3.04 -6.85
CA VAL A 12 -13.99 -2.49 -7.16
C VAL A 12 -14.07 -1.04 -7.62
N THR A 13 -15.03 -0.71 -8.50
CA THR A 13 -15.21 0.65 -9.00
C THR A 13 -15.56 1.62 -7.87
N ARG A 14 -16.46 1.21 -6.96
CA ARG A 14 -16.86 2.04 -5.82
C ARG A 14 -15.70 2.20 -4.83
N TYR A 15 -15.00 1.12 -4.51
CA TYR A 15 -13.86 1.13 -3.59
C TYR A 15 -12.72 2.01 -4.13
N ARG A 16 -12.39 1.86 -5.42
CA ARG A 16 -11.41 2.72 -6.09
C ARG A 16 -11.79 4.20 -6.02
N ARG A 17 -13.07 4.56 -6.20
CA ARG A 17 -13.51 5.96 -6.07
C ARG A 17 -13.31 6.51 -4.66
N CYS A 18 -13.41 5.67 -3.62
CA CYS A 18 -13.10 6.08 -2.25
C CYS A 18 -11.60 6.38 -2.12
N LEU A 19 -10.73 5.49 -2.60
CA LEU A 19 -9.27 5.69 -2.60
C LEU A 19 -8.86 6.96 -3.36
N GLU A 20 -9.49 7.25 -4.51
CA GLU A 20 -9.15 8.43 -5.32
C GLU A 20 -9.35 9.77 -4.59
N ARG A 21 -10.15 9.81 -3.51
CA ARG A 21 -10.29 11.00 -2.66
C ARG A 21 -9.01 11.29 -1.87
N ALA A 22 -8.29 10.26 -1.46
CA ALA A 22 -7.04 10.36 -0.70
C ALA A 22 -5.81 10.54 -1.61
N SER A 23 -5.93 10.29 -2.93
CA SER A 23 -4.80 10.31 -3.89
C SER A 23 -3.91 11.54 -3.77
N ARG A 24 -4.48 12.75 -3.63
CA ARG A 24 -3.71 14.00 -3.59
C ARG A 24 -2.79 14.05 -2.37
N GLU A 25 -3.34 13.86 -1.18
CA GLU A 25 -2.58 13.93 0.07
C GLU A 25 -1.56 12.81 0.18
N PHE A 26 -1.92 11.63 -0.33
CA PHE A 26 -1.00 10.50 -0.38
C PHE A 26 0.18 10.77 -1.33
N ILE A 27 -0.07 11.33 -2.53
CA ILE A 27 0.97 11.77 -3.47
C ILE A 27 1.89 12.81 -2.83
N ASP A 28 1.34 13.81 -2.14
CA ASP A 28 2.15 14.84 -1.45
C ASP A 28 3.02 14.21 -0.34
N SER A 29 2.51 13.19 0.35
CA SER A 29 3.26 12.43 1.36
C SER A 29 4.40 11.61 0.75
N LEU A 30 4.16 10.99 -0.40
CA LEU A 30 5.20 10.30 -1.16
C LEU A 30 6.28 11.25 -1.67
N GLN A 31 5.91 12.44 -2.15
CA GLN A 31 6.90 13.45 -2.56
C GLN A 31 7.79 13.91 -1.39
N ARG A 32 7.22 14.04 -0.18
CA ARG A 32 8.00 14.29 1.03
C ARG A 32 8.97 13.14 1.33
N LEU A 33 8.52 11.89 1.24
CA LEU A 33 9.39 10.72 1.37
C LEU A 33 10.53 10.76 0.34
N PHE A 34 10.23 11.06 -0.92
CA PHE A 34 11.21 11.07 -2.02
C PHE A 34 12.24 12.21 -1.90
N SER A 35 11.94 13.22 -1.10
CA SER A 35 12.91 14.29 -0.78
C SER A 35 13.97 13.88 0.25
N LEU A 36 13.78 12.74 0.94
CA LEU A 36 14.74 12.22 1.89
C LEU A 36 15.91 11.53 1.17
N SER A 37 17.12 11.75 1.68
CA SER A 37 18.30 11.08 1.15
C SER A 37 18.29 9.60 1.54
N VAL A 38 18.44 8.72 0.53
CA VAL A 38 18.64 7.29 0.73
C VAL A 38 20.15 7.02 0.74
N PRO A 39 20.74 6.56 1.86
CA PRO A 39 22.16 6.26 1.92
C PRO A 39 22.50 5.04 1.06
N SER A 40 23.71 5.01 0.49
CA SER A 40 24.19 3.92 -0.38
C SER A 40 24.29 2.55 0.29
N SER A 41 24.17 2.50 1.62
CA SER A 41 24.08 1.26 2.40
C SER A 41 22.72 0.57 2.30
N VAL A 42 21.66 1.28 1.90
CA VAL A 42 20.37 0.69 1.55
C VAL A 42 20.47 0.11 0.14
N ARG A 43 20.03 -1.13 -0.02
CA ARG A 43 20.10 -1.88 -1.28
C ARG A 43 18.75 -1.98 -1.98
N GLU A 44 17.69 -2.12 -1.21
CA GLU A 44 16.32 -2.24 -1.70
C GLU A 44 15.33 -1.77 -0.65
N ALA A 45 14.08 -1.59 -1.05
CA ALA A 45 12.98 -1.35 -0.14
C ALA A 45 11.75 -2.18 -0.52
N GLU A 46 10.88 -2.41 0.46
CA GLU A 46 9.60 -3.07 0.26
C GLU A 46 8.50 -2.20 0.85
N VAL A 47 7.45 -1.98 0.08
CA VAL A 47 6.20 -1.42 0.59
C VAL A 47 5.24 -2.58 0.84
N GLN A 48 4.64 -2.65 2.03
CA GLN A 48 3.65 -3.64 2.37
C GLN A 48 2.35 -2.95 2.82
N ILE A 49 1.24 -3.37 2.24
CA ILE A 49 -0.10 -2.95 2.63
C ILE A 49 -0.68 -3.97 3.60
N PHE A 50 -1.15 -3.50 4.74
CA PHE A 50 -1.86 -4.28 5.75
C PHE A 50 -3.34 -3.91 5.69
N LEU A 51 -4.22 -4.90 5.51
CA LEU A 51 -5.67 -4.68 5.47
C LEU A 51 -6.33 -4.74 6.86
N GLY A 52 -5.55 -5.02 7.90
CA GLY A 52 -6.06 -5.29 9.25
C GLY A 52 -6.38 -6.77 9.49
N GLU A 53 -6.62 -7.14 10.75
CA GLU A 53 -7.05 -8.49 11.12
C GLU A 53 -8.53 -8.71 10.73
N GLU A 54 -9.35 -7.68 10.93
CA GLU A 54 -10.76 -7.65 10.52
C GLU A 54 -10.97 -6.83 9.24
N VAL A 55 -10.67 -7.45 8.09
CA VAL A 55 -10.78 -6.81 6.76
C VAL A 55 -12.20 -6.27 6.53
N GLY A 56 -12.29 -4.97 6.20
CA GLY A 56 -13.55 -4.26 5.98
C GLY A 56 -14.05 -3.48 7.19
N LEU A 57 -13.48 -3.73 8.38
CA LEU A 57 -13.74 -2.98 9.61
C LEU A 57 -12.53 -2.13 10.03
N GLU A 58 -11.33 -2.59 9.69
CA GLU A 58 -10.09 -1.86 9.93
C GLU A 58 -9.67 -0.98 8.75
N VAL A 59 -9.03 0.15 9.06
CA VAL A 59 -8.45 1.05 8.07
C VAL A 59 -7.12 0.45 7.59
N PRO A 60 -6.94 0.22 6.28
CA PRO A 60 -5.67 -0.28 5.77
C PRO A 60 -4.52 0.69 6.04
N SER A 61 -3.35 0.13 6.38
CA SER A 61 -2.11 0.90 6.50
C SER A 61 -1.07 0.42 5.49
N ALA A 62 -0.11 1.28 5.16
CA ALA A 62 1.00 0.93 4.29
C ALA A 62 2.31 1.31 4.94
N TRP A 63 3.31 0.45 4.82
CA TRP A 63 4.63 0.65 5.43
C TRP A 63 5.72 0.42 4.40
N ILE A 64 6.76 1.26 4.43
CA ILE A 64 7.99 1.04 3.67
C ILE A 64 9.08 0.53 4.60
N TYR A 65 9.79 -0.51 4.17
CA TYR A 65 10.89 -1.17 4.88
C TYR A 65 12.15 -1.08 4.03
N TYR A 66 13.20 -0.46 4.56
CA TYR A 66 14.48 -0.33 3.89
C TYR A 66 15.42 -1.46 4.30
N GLN A 67 16.05 -2.12 3.34
CA GLN A 67 16.94 -3.25 3.57
C GLN A 67 18.35 -2.97 3.07
N GLY A 68 19.36 -3.50 3.76
CA GLY A 68 20.76 -3.43 3.35
C GLY A 68 21.58 -4.57 3.96
N GLU A 69 22.90 -4.54 3.81
CA GLU A 69 23.77 -5.63 4.28
C GLU A 69 23.74 -5.81 5.81
N ASN A 70 23.63 -4.70 6.56
CA ASN A 70 23.58 -4.72 8.02
C ASN A 70 22.40 -3.88 8.50
N ASN A 71 21.28 -4.54 8.79
CA ASN A 71 20.10 -3.87 9.32
C ASN A 71 20.35 -3.39 10.76
N ARG A 72 20.12 -2.10 11.00
CA ARG A 72 20.17 -1.46 12.30
C ARG A 72 18.76 -1.34 12.88
N VAL A 73 18.64 -1.35 14.21
CA VAL A 73 17.42 -0.96 14.91
C VAL A 73 17.70 0.29 15.72
N ASP A 74 17.27 1.44 15.21
CA ASP A 74 17.35 2.72 15.91
C ASP A 74 16.00 3.44 15.80
N ARG A 75 15.26 3.50 16.91
CA ARG A 75 13.93 4.14 16.93
C ARG A 75 14.00 5.66 17.05
N SER A 76 15.14 6.20 17.47
CA SER A 76 15.34 7.64 17.66
C SER A 76 15.78 8.35 16.39
N ASP A 77 16.48 7.63 15.50
CA ASP A 77 16.87 8.13 14.19
C ASP A 77 15.65 8.22 13.25
N GLN A 78 15.43 9.40 12.68
CA GLN A 78 14.34 9.67 11.73
C GLN A 78 14.79 9.61 10.27
N SER A 79 16.09 9.38 9.99
CA SER A 79 16.59 9.24 8.63
C SER A 79 16.25 7.88 8.04
N ILE A 80 16.48 7.74 6.73
CA ILE A 80 16.48 6.44 6.06
C ILE A 80 17.81 5.73 6.38
N PHE A 81 17.74 4.44 6.71
CA PHE A 81 18.88 3.56 6.94
C PHE A 81 18.46 2.08 6.78
N PRO A 82 19.39 1.14 6.58
CA PRO A 82 19.07 -0.29 6.54
C PRO A 82 18.39 -0.79 7.83
N GLY A 83 17.22 -1.39 7.72
CA GLY A 83 16.38 -1.81 8.85
C GLY A 83 15.35 -0.78 9.30
N ARG A 84 15.32 0.41 8.70
CA ARG A 84 14.28 1.41 8.98
C ARG A 84 12.94 0.96 8.40
N SER A 85 11.88 1.06 9.18
CA SER A 85 10.50 1.04 8.71
C SER A 85 9.83 2.39 8.93
N MET A 86 8.94 2.77 8.02
CA MET A 86 8.15 4.00 8.11
C MET A 86 6.74 3.73 7.63
N GLU A 87 5.76 4.24 8.35
CA GLU A 87 4.39 4.26 7.88
C GLU A 87 4.24 5.29 6.75
N LEU A 88 3.58 4.89 5.68
CA LEU A 88 3.13 5.76 4.61
C LEU A 88 1.70 6.16 4.97
N SER A 89 1.48 7.43 5.32
CA SER A 89 0.15 7.94 5.68
C SER A 89 -0.79 7.85 4.47
N VAL A 90 -1.58 6.79 4.39
CA VAL A 90 -2.51 6.52 3.28
C VAL A 90 -3.78 7.38 3.40
N ASN A 91 -4.04 7.94 4.58
CA ASN A 91 -5.17 8.83 4.91
C ASN A 91 -6.53 8.22 4.51
N LEU A 92 -6.78 6.98 4.93
CA LEU A 92 -7.99 6.22 4.58
C LEU A 92 -9.04 6.19 5.71
N GLU A 93 -8.86 6.99 6.76
CA GLU A 93 -9.73 7.01 7.95
C GLU A 93 -11.15 7.49 7.62
N GLU A 94 -11.32 8.25 6.53
CA GLU A 94 -12.61 8.77 6.07
C GLU A 94 -13.24 7.95 4.93
N MET A 95 -12.76 6.73 4.67
CA MET A 95 -13.34 5.88 3.62
C MET A 95 -14.76 5.43 3.98
N ASP A 96 -15.68 5.54 3.02
CA ASP A 96 -17.03 4.98 3.16
C ASP A 96 -16.94 3.46 3.40
N GLU A 97 -17.54 2.99 4.50
CA GLU A 97 -17.56 1.57 4.85
C GLU A 97 -18.42 0.75 3.88
N PHE A 98 -17.93 -0.43 3.52
CA PHE A 98 -18.73 -1.46 2.87
C PHE A 98 -19.28 -2.40 3.93
N ASP A 99 -20.44 -3.00 3.67
CA ASP A 99 -21.01 -3.99 4.58
C ASP A 99 -20.05 -5.19 4.76
N ALA A 100 -19.87 -5.64 6.01
CA ALA A 100 -18.96 -6.72 6.40
C ALA A 100 -19.26 -8.06 5.68
N GLU A 101 -20.50 -8.26 5.20
CA GLU A 101 -20.87 -9.45 4.43
C GLU A 101 -20.08 -9.56 3.12
N TYR A 102 -19.62 -8.44 2.54
CA TYR A 102 -18.74 -8.45 1.36
C TYR A 102 -17.36 -9.06 1.62
N PHE A 103 -16.90 -9.11 2.87
CA PHE A 103 -15.56 -9.59 3.22
C PHE A 103 -15.56 -10.98 3.85
N SER A 104 -16.70 -11.40 4.40
CA SER A 104 -16.88 -12.70 5.08
C SER A 104 -17.59 -13.76 4.23
N SER A 105 -18.17 -13.39 3.09
CA SER A 105 -18.90 -14.32 2.22
C SER A 105 -17.96 -15.12 1.30
N ASP A 106 -17.97 -16.46 1.41
CA ASP A 106 -17.27 -17.36 0.47
C ASP A 106 -17.69 -17.20 -1.00
N ALA A 107 -18.90 -16.67 -1.24
CA ALA A 107 -19.44 -16.47 -2.59
C ALA A 107 -18.96 -15.16 -3.25
N PHE A 108 -18.20 -14.32 -2.55
CA PHE A 108 -17.75 -13.03 -3.05
C PHE A 108 -16.35 -12.70 -2.51
N PRO A 109 -15.32 -12.59 -3.36
CA PRO A 109 -13.93 -12.45 -2.90
C PRO A 109 -13.58 -11.00 -2.51
N GLY A 110 -14.36 -10.37 -1.63
CA GLY A 110 -14.21 -8.94 -1.31
C GLY A 110 -12.82 -8.57 -0.79
N THR A 111 -12.23 -9.41 0.06
CA THR A 111 -10.88 -9.21 0.60
C THR A 111 -9.81 -9.15 -0.50
N ASP A 112 -9.84 -10.09 -1.44
CA ASP A 112 -8.87 -10.11 -2.55
C ASP A 112 -9.11 -8.96 -3.53
N LEU A 113 -10.38 -8.58 -3.73
CA LEU A 113 -10.74 -7.44 -4.57
C LEU A 113 -10.21 -6.13 -3.96
N VAL A 114 -10.38 -5.89 -2.65
CA VAL A 114 -9.81 -4.68 -2.03
C VAL A 114 -8.30 -4.72 -2.03
N ALA A 115 -7.68 -5.86 -1.70
CA ALA A 115 -6.23 -6.07 -1.70
C ALA A 115 -5.60 -5.65 -3.04
N ASN A 116 -6.14 -6.19 -4.13
CA ASN A 116 -5.63 -5.88 -5.47
C ASN A 116 -5.93 -4.43 -5.88
N THR A 117 -7.09 -3.90 -5.48
CA THR A 117 -7.49 -2.52 -5.82
C THR A 117 -6.62 -1.48 -5.12
N ILE A 118 -6.39 -1.62 -3.81
CA ILE A 118 -5.53 -0.71 -3.05
C ILE A 118 -4.07 -0.82 -3.48
N LYS A 119 -3.58 -2.04 -3.76
CA LYS A 119 -2.24 -2.25 -4.30
C LYS A 119 -2.03 -1.52 -5.64
N ALA A 120 -2.98 -1.68 -6.57
CA ALA A 120 -2.92 -1.00 -7.85
C ALA A 120 -2.97 0.54 -7.71
N TRP A 121 -3.88 1.05 -6.87
CA TRP A 121 -4.00 2.48 -6.60
C TRP A 121 -2.75 3.07 -5.95
N LEU A 122 -2.15 2.38 -4.98
CA LEU A 122 -0.92 2.82 -4.30
C LEU A 122 0.24 2.91 -5.31
N ALA A 123 0.40 1.88 -6.16
CA ALA A 123 1.41 1.89 -7.22
C ALA A 123 1.22 3.07 -8.19
N GLU A 124 -0.03 3.34 -8.61
CA GLU A 124 -0.32 4.50 -9.44
C GLU A 124 0.04 5.82 -8.75
N CYS A 125 -0.27 5.98 -7.46
CA CYS A 125 0.09 7.17 -6.70
C CYS A 125 1.62 7.33 -6.57
N TRP A 126 2.33 6.23 -6.33
CA TRP A 126 3.79 6.20 -6.33
C TRP A 126 4.39 6.75 -7.62
N TRP A 127 3.89 6.27 -8.77
CA TRP A 127 4.38 6.74 -10.07
C TRP A 127 3.95 8.18 -10.37
N LYS A 128 2.72 8.58 -10.04
CA LYS A 128 2.24 9.97 -10.14
C LYS A 128 3.08 10.94 -9.30
N ALA A 129 3.62 10.47 -8.18
CA ALA A 129 4.53 11.22 -7.31
C ALA A 129 5.98 11.30 -7.84
N GLY A 130 6.30 10.63 -8.95
CA GLY A 130 7.65 10.59 -9.53
C GLY A 130 8.53 9.44 -9.02
N GLY A 131 7.95 8.49 -8.27
CA GLY A 131 8.68 7.40 -7.63
C GLY A 131 9.28 6.37 -8.60
N TRP A 132 8.99 6.48 -9.90
CA TRP A 132 9.65 5.69 -10.95
C TRP A 132 11.18 5.83 -10.91
N SER A 133 11.68 6.98 -10.44
CA SER A 133 13.11 7.30 -10.30
C SER A 133 13.64 7.14 -8.87
N TYR A 134 12.96 6.38 -8.00
CA TYR A 134 13.42 6.16 -6.64
C TYR A 134 14.82 5.49 -6.63
N PRO A 135 15.74 5.88 -5.74
CA PRO A 135 17.18 5.56 -5.88
C PRO A 135 17.55 4.10 -5.58
N VAL A 136 16.61 3.29 -5.10
CA VAL A 136 16.78 1.85 -4.86
C VAL A 136 15.57 1.10 -5.41
N PRO A 137 15.72 -0.17 -5.82
CA PRO A 137 14.59 -1.03 -6.17
C PRO A 137 13.53 -1.06 -5.06
N VAL A 138 12.26 -0.85 -5.42
CA VAL A 138 11.13 -0.93 -4.49
C VAL A 138 10.06 -1.86 -5.01
N LYS A 139 9.65 -2.83 -4.18
CA LYS A 139 8.53 -3.73 -4.47
C LYS A 139 7.34 -3.44 -3.57
N LEU A 140 6.14 -3.48 -4.14
CA LEU A 140 4.88 -3.34 -3.42
C LEU A 140 4.19 -4.68 -3.25
N TRP A 141 3.81 -4.99 -2.03
CA TRP A 141 3.09 -6.20 -1.62
C TRP A 141 1.81 -5.86 -0.85
N VAL A 142 0.87 -6.80 -0.84
CA VAL A 142 -0.14 -6.88 0.22
C VAL A 142 0.31 -7.96 1.20
N HIS A 143 0.26 -7.65 2.49
CA HIS A 143 0.63 -8.57 3.56
C HIS A 143 -0.34 -9.75 3.66
N ASP A 144 0.05 -10.81 4.36
CA ASP A 144 -0.74 -12.04 4.62
C ASP A 144 -1.22 -12.84 3.40
N GLY A 145 -0.71 -12.53 2.21
CA GLY A 145 -1.00 -13.29 0.99
C GLY A 145 -2.36 -12.98 0.35
N TYR A 146 -3.02 -11.91 0.78
CA TYR A 146 -4.27 -11.44 0.14
C TYR A 146 -4.04 -10.96 -1.31
N GLY A 147 -5.09 -11.04 -2.12
CA GLY A 147 -5.07 -10.62 -3.52
C GLY A 147 -4.43 -11.66 -4.44
N ASP A 148 -3.69 -11.21 -5.45
CA ASP A 148 -3.09 -12.10 -6.45
C ASP A 148 -1.72 -12.69 -6.05
N GLY A 149 -1.22 -12.37 -4.85
CA GLY A 149 0.06 -12.83 -4.31
C GLY A 149 1.30 -12.34 -5.06
N LYS A 150 1.17 -11.38 -5.98
CA LYS A 150 2.29 -10.88 -6.81
C LYS A 150 2.71 -9.47 -6.41
N PRO A 151 4.02 -9.16 -6.44
CA PRO A 151 4.48 -7.80 -6.21
C PRO A 151 4.22 -6.91 -7.42
N ILE A 152 4.17 -5.61 -7.18
CA ILE A 152 4.33 -4.58 -8.22
C ILE A 152 5.70 -3.92 -8.04
N GLU A 153 6.52 -3.90 -9.08
CA GLU A 153 7.76 -3.10 -9.10
C GLU A 153 7.40 -1.60 -9.17
N LEU A 154 7.88 -0.82 -8.22
CA LEU A 154 7.53 0.60 -8.08
C LEU A 154 8.59 1.54 -8.70
N SER A 155 9.80 1.06 -8.96
CA SER A 155 10.93 1.84 -9.47
C SER A 155 11.64 1.11 -10.61
N GLU A 156 12.23 1.85 -11.55
CA GLU A 156 13.14 1.27 -12.54
C GLU A 156 14.46 0.83 -11.89
N HIS A 157 14.91 -0.39 -12.16
CA HIS A 157 16.28 -0.80 -11.87
C HIS A 157 17.23 -0.02 -12.80
N ARG A 158 17.97 0.95 -12.26
CA ARG A 158 19.09 1.60 -12.96
C ARG A 158 20.42 1.15 -12.40
#